data_AF-A0A4Y2D4D2-F1
#
_entry.id   AF-A0A4Y2D4D2-F1
#
_cell.length_a   1.000
_cell.length_b   1.000
_cell.length_c   1.000
_cell.angle_alpha   90.00
_cell.angle_beta   90.00
_cell.angle_gamma   90.00
#
_symmetry.space_group_name_H-M   'P 1'
#
loop_
_entity.id
_entity.type
_entity.pdbx_description
1 polymer ?
#
loop_
_entity_poly.entity_id
_entity_poly.type
_entity_poly.pdbx_seq_one_letter_code
_entity_poly.pdbx_strand_id
1 'polypeptide(L)'
;MHNDDTIDEEKGDAKKTELISFYYCKKGAVDVVDDMAAHYSTARKKNRWPFVTFYSIRNVAAINAGIVLLSHKNPPNVYRSRRRSIKDIAFSLISDYANKRMNNPSLTHELRVEIEKIVALTLRNYQ
;
A
#
# COMPACT_ATOMS: atom_id res chain seq x y z
N MET A 1 -27.56 -20.64 18.01
CA MET A 1 -26.93 -19.31 17.81
C MET A 1 -27.09 -18.75 16.39
N HIS A 2 -27.73 -19.47 15.45
CA HIS A 2 -28.00 -19.01 14.06
C HIS A 2 -29.48 -19.17 13.66
N ASN A 3 -30.41 -19.14 14.61
CA ASN A 3 -31.85 -19.37 14.36
C ASN A 3 -32.67 -18.09 14.49
N ASP A 4 -32.02 -16.93 14.42
CA ASP A 4 -32.70 -15.66 14.60
C ASP A 4 -32.91 -15.00 13.25
N ASP A 5 -34.18 -14.87 12.86
CA ASP A 5 -34.62 -14.29 11.59
C ASP A 5 -34.76 -12.76 11.67
N THR A 6 -34.19 -12.15 12.70
CA THR A 6 -34.19 -10.71 12.95
C THR A 6 -33.75 -9.95 11.70
N ILE A 7 -34.62 -9.05 11.25
CA ILE A 7 -34.44 -8.26 10.04
C ILE A 7 -33.57 -7.05 10.39
N ASP A 8 -32.59 -6.77 9.54
CA ASP A 8 -31.78 -5.56 9.62
C ASP A 8 -32.62 -4.33 9.25
N GLU A 9 -33.08 -3.59 10.26
CA GLU A 9 -33.94 -2.41 10.09
C GLU A 9 -33.24 -1.25 9.35
N GLU A 10 -31.91 -1.18 9.33
CA GLU A 10 -31.16 -0.12 8.63
C GLU A 10 -31.17 -0.30 7.11
N LYS A 11 -31.47 -1.49 6.58
CA LYS A 11 -31.47 -1.78 5.13
C LYS A 11 -32.84 -1.73 4.45
N GLY A 12 -33.87 -1.25 5.14
CA GLY A 12 -35.18 -0.97 4.54
C GLY A 12 -35.82 -2.15 3.79
N ASP A 13 -36.50 -1.86 2.68
CA ASP A 13 -37.38 -2.76 1.89
C ASP A 13 -36.77 -4.11 1.46
N ALA A 14 -35.45 -4.27 1.55
CA ALA A 14 -34.77 -5.52 1.19
C ALA A 14 -35.05 -6.67 2.18
N LYS A 15 -35.56 -6.38 3.40
CA LYS A 15 -35.91 -7.35 4.46
C LYS A 15 -34.85 -8.45 4.66
N LYS A 16 -33.57 -8.08 4.57
CA LYS A 16 -32.47 -9.03 4.77
C LYS A 16 -32.33 -9.29 6.26
N THR A 17 -32.17 -10.56 6.62
CA THR A 17 -31.80 -10.95 7.99
C THR A 17 -30.46 -10.32 8.34
N GLU A 18 -30.27 -9.97 9.62
CA GLU A 18 -29.00 -9.47 10.15
C GLU A 18 -27.81 -10.34 9.75
N LEU A 19 -27.98 -11.67 9.76
CA LEU A 19 -26.96 -12.63 9.32
C LEU A 19 -26.49 -12.38 7.88
N ILE A 20 -27.43 -12.17 6.97
CA ILE A 20 -27.14 -11.92 5.55
C ILE A 20 -26.45 -10.56 5.40
N SER A 21 -26.93 -9.55 6.12
CA SER A 21 -26.33 -8.22 6.13
C SER A 21 -24.89 -8.21 6.65
N PHE A 22 -24.64 -8.91 7.76
CA PHE A 22 -23.32 -9.08 8.33
C PHE A 22 -22.37 -9.80 7.36
N TYR A 23 -22.84 -10.90 6.73
CA TYR A 23 -22.06 -11.61 5.73
C TYR A 23 -21.68 -10.71 4.56
N TYR A 24 -22.63 -9.99 3.95
CA TYR A 24 -22.34 -9.08 2.85
C TYR A 24 -21.38 -7.94 3.24
N CYS A 25 -21.48 -7.44 4.48
CA CYS A 25 -20.57 -6.43 5.01
C CYS A 25 -19.12 -6.94 5.12
N LYS A 26 -18.91 -8.22 5.45
CA LYS A 26 -17.59 -8.79 5.70
C LYS A 26 -16.98 -9.56 4.52
N LYS A 27 -17.80 -10.12 3.63
CA LYS A 27 -17.42 -10.95 2.49
C LYS A 27 -16.36 -10.31 1.58
N GLY A 28 -16.47 -9.01 1.34
CA GLY A 28 -15.65 -8.31 0.35
C GLY A 28 -14.24 -7.92 0.83
N ALA A 29 -13.85 -8.23 2.07
CA ALA A 29 -12.58 -7.73 2.61
C ALA A 29 -11.36 -8.24 1.83
N VAL A 30 -11.36 -9.50 1.40
CA VAL A 30 -10.27 -10.08 0.60
C VAL A 30 -10.24 -9.48 -0.80
N ASP A 31 -11.40 -9.36 -1.46
CA ASP A 31 -11.52 -8.74 -2.78
C ASP A 31 -10.99 -7.30 -2.78
N VAL A 32 -11.29 -6.55 -1.71
CA VAL A 32 -10.76 -5.20 -1.52
C VAL A 32 -9.23 -5.22 -1.44
N VAL A 33 -8.62 -6.14 -0.67
CA VAL A 33 -7.16 -6.26 -0.58
C VAL A 33 -6.54 -6.62 -1.94
N ASP A 34 -7.16 -7.53 -2.69
CA ASP A 34 -6.72 -7.93 -4.02
C ASP A 34 -6.78 -6.77 -5.01
N ASP A 35 -7.87 -6.00 -5.00
CA ASP A 35 -8.01 -4.78 -5.80
C ASP A 35 -6.94 -3.76 -5.41
N MET A 36 -6.74 -3.54 -4.11
CA MET A 36 -5.71 -2.61 -3.62
C MET A 36 -4.30 -3.01 -4.08
N ALA A 37 -3.99 -4.31 -4.04
CA ALA A 37 -2.72 -4.86 -4.46
C ALA A 37 -2.53 -4.76 -5.99
N ALA A 38 -3.59 -4.97 -6.77
CA ALA A 38 -3.57 -4.84 -8.23
C ALA A 38 -3.28 -3.40 -8.68
N HIS A 39 -3.93 -2.40 -8.07
CA HIS A 39 -3.83 -0.98 -8.46
C HIS A 39 -2.42 -0.38 -8.35
N TYR A 40 -1.61 -0.85 -7.40
CA TYR A 40 -0.21 -0.42 -7.23
C TYR A 40 0.76 -1.59 -7.41
N SER A 41 0.36 -2.60 -8.18
CA SER A 41 1.16 -3.79 -8.36
C SER A 41 2.49 -3.46 -9.03
N THR A 42 3.53 -4.04 -8.46
CA THR A 42 4.90 -3.94 -8.94
C THR A 42 5.38 -5.25 -9.60
N ALA A 43 4.44 -6.17 -9.85
CA ALA A 43 4.69 -7.43 -10.52
C ALA A 43 5.20 -7.22 -11.95
N ARG A 44 5.99 -8.18 -12.42
CA ARG A 44 6.58 -8.22 -13.77
C ARG A 44 6.45 -9.63 -14.32
N LYS A 45 6.35 -9.76 -15.65
CA LYS A 45 6.40 -11.06 -16.32
C LYS A 45 7.74 -11.74 -15.99
N LYS A 46 7.66 -12.90 -15.34
CA LYS A 46 8.81 -13.73 -14.97
C LYS A 46 8.46 -15.20 -15.16
N ASN A 47 9.39 -15.99 -15.68
CA ASN A 47 9.24 -17.43 -15.88
C ASN A 47 9.66 -18.25 -14.65
N ARG A 48 9.71 -17.61 -13.47
CA ARG A 48 10.16 -18.21 -12.21
C ARG A 48 9.14 -17.86 -11.13
N TRP A 49 8.40 -18.86 -10.65
CA TRP A 49 7.34 -18.69 -9.67
C TRP A 49 7.76 -17.97 -8.37
N PRO A 50 9.00 -18.09 -7.84
CA PRO A 50 9.35 -17.41 -6.59
C PRO A 50 9.29 -15.88 -6.71
N PHE A 51 9.55 -15.33 -7.90
CA PHE A 51 9.40 -13.90 -8.14
C PHE A 51 7.95 -13.45 -8.09
N VAL A 52 7.02 -14.29 -8.55
CA VAL A 52 5.57 -13.99 -8.46
C VAL A 52 5.17 -13.87 -7.00
N THR A 53 5.56 -14.85 -6.17
CA THR A 53 5.33 -14.82 -4.72
C THR A 53 5.95 -13.59 -4.07
N PHE A 54 7.21 -13.26 -4.41
CA PHE A 54 7.88 -12.07 -3.89
C PHE A 54 7.13 -10.77 -4.22
N TYR A 55 6.62 -10.64 -5.45
CA TYR A 55 5.84 -9.46 -5.83
C TYR A 55 4.52 -9.37 -5.05
N SER A 56 3.82 -10.49 -4.84
CA SER A 56 2.61 -10.52 -4.02
C SER A 56 2.88 -10.12 -2.57
N ILE A 57 3.94 -10.66 -1.96
CA ILE A 57 4.35 -10.29 -0.59
C ILE A 57 4.62 -8.79 -0.50
N ARG A 58 5.36 -8.22 -1.46
CA ARG A 58 5.67 -6.79 -1.46
C ARG A 58 4.41 -5.91 -1.59
N ASN A 59 3.46 -6.30 -2.44
CA ASN A 59 2.21 -5.55 -2.61
C ASN A 59 1.38 -5.54 -1.30
N VAL A 60 1.24 -6.70 -0.65
CA VAL A 60 0.51 -6.82 0.63
C VAL A 60 1.25 -6.09 1.76
N ALA A 61 2.59 -6.19 1.81
CA ALA A 61 3.40 -5.48 2.81
C ALA A 61 3.21 -3.97 2.72
N ALA A 62 3.12 -3.40 1.51
CA ALA A 62 2.88 -1.96 1.33
C ALA A 62 1.49 -1.52 1.82
N ILE A 63 0.46 -2.35 1.62
CA ILE A 63 -0.90 -2.12 2.17
C ILE A 63 -0.85 -2.12 3.69
N ASN A 64 -0.26 -3.16 4.28
CA ASN A 64 -0.18 -3.31 5.73
C ASN A 64 0.64 -2.18 6.38
N ALA A 65 1.75 -1.76 5.77
CA ALA A 65 2.52 -0.61 6.23
C ALA A 65 1.68 0.67 6.25
N GLY A 66 0.83 0.89 5.23
CA GLY A 66 -0.11 2.01 5.20
C GLY A 66 -1.15 1.95 6.32
N ILE A 67 -1.70 0.76 6.60
CA ILE A 67 -2.65 0.56 7.70
C ILE A 67 -2.00 0.91 9.04
N VAL A 68 -0.79 0.40 9.30
CA VAL A 68 -0.04 0.68 10.54
C VAL A 68 0.21 2.18 10.68
N LEU A 69 0.68 2.82 9.62
CA LEU A 69 0.95 4.27 9.58
C LEU A 69 -0.29 5.12 9.90
N LEU A 70 -1.46 4.70 9.40
CA LEU A 70 -2.74 5.39 9.63
C LEU A 70 -3.37 5.04 10.98
N SER A 71 -2.93 3.97 11.63
CA SER A 71 -3.43 3.55 12.96
C SER A 71 -2.81 4.34 14.12
N HIS A 72 -1.85 5.23 13.85
CA HIS A 72 -1.29 6.13 14.87
C HIS A 72 -2.34 7.12 15.40
N LYS A 73 -2.18 7.62 16.63
CA LYS A 73 -3.13 8.53 17.29
C LYS A 73 -3.43 9.80 16.46
N ASN A 74 -2.40 10.35 15.82
CA ASN A 74 -2.49 11.53 14.95
C ASN A 74 -1.76 11.24 13.63
N PRO A 75 -2.36 10.47 12.70
CA PRO A 75 -1.69 10.11 11.48
C PRO A 75 -1.63 11.34 10.55
N PRO A 76 -0.47 11.63 9.93
CA PRO A 76 -0.38 12.73 8.98
C PRO A 76 -1.39 12.59 7.85
N ASN A 77 -2.19 13.64 7.60
CA ASN A 77 -3.24 13.61 6.58
C ASN A 77 -2.71 13.27 5.18
N VAL A 78 -1.44 13.60 4.90
CA VAL A 78 -0.78 13.28 3.62
C VAL A 78 -0.77 11.78 3.32
N TYR A 79 -0.74 10.93 4.36
CA TYR A 79 -0.71 9.48 4.23
C TYR A 79 -2.08 8.83 4.04
N ARG A 80 -3.17 9.61 4.11
CA ARG A 80 -4.48 9.14 3.63
C ARG A 80 -4.45 8.82 2.13
N SER A 81 -3.54 9.46 1.40
CA SER A 81 -3.22 9.07 0.03
C SER A 81 -2.28 7.86 0.01
N ARG A 82 -2.80 6.69 -0.38
CA ARG A 82 -1.99 5.46 -0.55
C ARG A 82 -0.82 5.66 -1.51
N ARG A 83 -1.01 6.43 -2.58
CA ARG A 83 0.07 6.76 -3.52
C ARG A 83 1.23 7.45 -2.81
N ARG A 84 0.91 8.34 -1.86
CA ARG A 84 1.92 9.10 -1.14
C ARG A 84 2.71 8.21 -0.19
N SER A 85 2.03 7.42 0.64
CA SER A 85 2.70 6.50 1.56
C SER A 85 3.62 5.52 0.81
N ILE A 86 3.15 4.94 -0.30
CA ILE A 86 3.98 4.03 -1.12
C ILE A 86 5.19 4.74 -1.71
N LYS A 87 5.06 5.99 -2.20
CA LYS A 87 6.19 6.77 -2.71
C LYS A 87 7.22 7.05 -1.62
N ASP A 88 6.77 7.43 -0.44
CA ASP A 88 7.66 7.79 0.66
C ASP A 88 8.40 6.55 1.18
N ILE A 89 7.73 5.38 1.23
CA ILE A 89 8.38 4.08 1.47
C ILE A 89 9.44 3.80 0.40
N ALA A 90 9.11 3.96 -0.88
CA ALA A 90 10.04 3.67 -1.98
C ALA A 90 11.29 4.57 -1.93
N PHE A 91 11.11 5.86 -1.66
CA PHE A 91 12.23 6.80 -1.54
C PHE A 91 13.09 6.54 -0.30
N SER A 92 12.47 6.19 0.83
CA SER A 92 13.19 5.79 2.04
C SER A 92 14.02 4.51 1.82
N LEU A 93 13.52 3.52 1.09
CA LEU A 93 14.28 2.30 0.78
C LEU A 93 15.48 2.54 -0.16
N ILE A 94 15.42 3.57 -1.01
CA ILE A 94 16.44 3.84 -2.03
C ILE A 94 17.49 4.85 -1.53
N SER A 95 17.18 5.67 -0.53
CA SER A 95 18.01 6.82 -0.11
C SER A 95 19.46 6.44 0.21
N ASP A 96 19.66 5.37 0.97
CA ASP A 96 21.00 4.96 1.39
C ASP A 96 21.86 4.52 0.21
N TYR A 97 21.24 3.79 -0.73
CA TYR A 97 21.92 3.38 -1.95
C TYR A 97 22.18 4.58 -2.87
N ALA A 98 21.21 5.48 -3.02
CA ALA A 98 21.34 6.71 -3.79
C ALA A 98 22.53 7.54 -3.29
N ASN A 99 22.61 7.79 -1.98
CA ASN A 99 23.70 8.52 -1.35
C ASN A 99 25.07 7.87 -1.61
N LYS A 100 25.17 6.55 -1.44
CA LYS A 100 26.42 5.81 -1.75
C LYS A 100 26.81 5.91 -3.22
N ARG A 101 25.82 5.82 -4.12
CA ARG A 101 26.05 5.88 -5.58
C ARG A 101 26.55 7.25 -6.03
N MET A 102 26.13 8.34 -5.39
CA MET A 102 26.65 9.68 -5.68
C MET A 102 28.15 9.79 -5.44
N ASN A 103 28.72 9.03 -4.50
CA ASN A 103 30.15 9.08 -4.21
C ASN A 103 31.02 8.37 -5.27
N ASN A 104 30.41 7.73 -6.28
CA ASN A 104 31.17 7.11 -7.38
C ASN A 104 31.73 8.20 -8.33
N PRO A 105 33.06 8.28 -8.51
CA PRO A 105 33.67 9.29 -9.38
C PRO A 105 33.36 9.05 -10.87
N SER A 106 33.12 7.81 -11.29
CA SER A 106 32.79 7.45 -12.68
C SER A 106 31.31 7.62 -13.03
N LEU A 107 30.49 8.12 -12.09
CA LEU A 107 29.08 8.36 -12.34
C LEU A 107 28.92 9.55 -13.30
N THR A 108 28.16 9.34 -14.38
CA THR A 108 27.87 10.40 -15.35
C THR A 108 27.19 11.58 -14.68
N HIS A 109 27.46 12.78 -15.20
CA HIS A 109 26.89 14.03 -14.66
C HIS A 109 25.36 13.99 -14.64
N GLU A 110 24.72 13.52 -15.72
CA GLU A 110 23.26 13.40 -15.81
C GLU A 110 22.68 12.52 -14.71
N LEU A 111 23.27 11.34 -14.48
CA LEU A 111 22.80 10.44 -13.42
C LEU A 111 23.03 11.03 -12.02
N ARG A 112 24.11 11.79 -11.82
CA ARG A 112 24.38 12.48 -10.56
C ARG A 112 23.28 13.49 -10.24
N VAL A 113 22.92 14.32 -11.21
CA VAL A 113 21.84 15.31 -11.07
C VAL A 113 20.49 14.65 -10.76
N GLU A 114 20.16 13.53 -11.43
CA GLU A 114 18.91 12.82 -11.16
C GLU A 114 18.88 12.17 -9.77
N ILE A 115 20.00 11.60 -9.32
CA ILE A 115 20.08 11.00 -7.98
C ILE A 115 19.99 12.08 -6.90
N GLU A 116 20.61 13.24 -7.11
CA GLU A 116 20.52 14.38 -6.20
C GLU A 116 19.07 14.86 -6.02
N LYS A 117 18.29 14.94 -7.11
CA LYS A 117 16.85 15.24 -7.05
C LYS A 117 16.10 14.24 -6.18
N ILE A 118 16.39 12.94 -6.31
CA ILE A 118 15.76 11.88 -5.52
C ILE A 118 16.10 12.04 -4.03
N VAL A 119 17.37 12.25 -3.69
CA VAL A 119 17.82 12.45 -2.30
C VAL A 119 17.16 13.69 -1.70
N ALA A 120 17.09 14.80 -2.44
CA ALA A 120 16.45 16.04 -2.00
C ALA A 120 14.92 15.90 -1.82
N LEU A 121 14.27 15.01 -2.57
CA LEU A 121 12.85 14.68 -2.35
C LEU A 121 12.66 13.86 -1.07
N THR A 122 13.55 12.93 -0.79
CA THR A 122 13.50 12.14 0.46
C THR A 122 13.62 13.04 1.69
N LEU A 123 14.57 13.99 1.71
CA LEU A 123 14.78 14.89 2.85
C LEU A 123 13.58 15.82 3.13
N ARG A 124 12.88 16.27 2.08
CA ARG A 124 11.67 17.12 2.20
C ARG A 124 10.46 16.40 2.79
N ASN A 125 10.47 15.06 2.80
CA ASN A 125 9.35 14.28 3.35
C ASN A 125 9.44 14.10 4.88
N TYR A 126 10.58 14.47 5.48
CA TYR A 126 10.82 14.39 6.93
C TYR A 126 10.78 15.75 7.64
N GLN A 127 10.50 16.84 6.92
CA GLN A 127 10.25 18.20 7.45
C GLN A 127 8.76 18.50 7.43
#